data_AF-A0A7V5CD04-F1
#
_entry.id   AF-A0A7V5CD04-F1
#
_cell.length_a   1.000
_cell.length_b   1.000
_cell.length_c   1.000
_cell.angle_alpha   90.00
_cell.angle_beta   90.00
_cell.angle_gamma   90.00
#
_symmetry.space_group_name_H-M   'P 1'
#
loop_
_entity.id
_entity.type
_entity.pdbx_description
1 polymer ?
#
loop_
_entity_poly.entity_id
_entity_poly.type
_entity_poly.pdbx_seq_one_letter_code
_entity_poly.pdbx_strand_id
1 'polypeptide(L)'
;LLKVCMNDSHYHRQWWYWGGEASLRVKGTDLKLTTIDDKEWADKVESAAHVFWDEIAAQSELKAKVVGIIRDYNDTMEKAGRPYRYS
;
A
#
# COMPACT_ATOMS: atom_id res chain seq x y z
N LEU A 1 24.50 15.50 9.58
CA LEU A 1 24.07 14.61 10.68
C LEU A 1 22.58 14.30 10.64
N LEU A 2 21.67 15.29 10.72
CA LEU A 2 20.21 15.06 10.76
C LEU A 2 19.65 14.13 9.65
N LYS A 3 20.02 14.36 8.38
CA LYS A 3 19.58 13.51 7.25
C LYS A 3 19.98 12.04 7.42
N VAL A 4 21.16 11.77 7.97
CA VAL A 4 21.64 10.40 8.21
C VAL A 4 20.79 9.74 9.30
N CYS A 5 20.53 10.44 10.40
CA CYS A 5 19.66 9.94 11.47
C CYS A 5 18.24 9.65 10.98
N MET A 6 17.69 10.52 10.11
CA MET A 6 16.38 10.29 9.50
C MET A 6 16.38 9.05 8.62
N ASN A 7 17.37 8.90 7.72
CA ASN A 7 17.49 7.73 6.85
C ASN A 7 17.64 6.44 7.65
N ASP A 8 18.45 6.44 8.71
CA ASP A 8 18.63 5.30 9.61
C ASP A 8 17.32 4.94 10.32
N SER A 9 16.57 5.93 10.81
CA SER A 9 15.23 5.73 11.36
C SER A 9 14.25 5.13 10.34
N HIS A 10 14.29 5.57 9.08
CA HIS A 10 13.46 5.02 8.01
C HIS A 10 13.85 3.57 7.70
N TYR A 11 15.15 3.29 7.62
CA TYR A 11 15.67 1.94 7.38
C TYR A 11 15.31 0.97 8.51
N HIS A 12 15.43 1.41 9.77
CA HIS A 12 14.99 0.63 10.93
C HIS A 12 13.52 0.21 10.79
N ARG A 13 12.63 1.15 10.47
CA ARG A 13 11.20 0.87 10.33
C ARG A 13 10.88 -0.10 9.19
N GLN A 14 11.63 -0.08 8.09
CA GLN A 14 11.42 -0.99 6.96
C GLN A 14 11.50 -2.45 7.39
N TRP A 15 12.60 -2.88 8.01
CA TRP A 15 12.74 -4.27 8.44
C TRP A 15 11.91 -4.58 9.69
N TRP A 16 11.68 -3.59 10.57
CA TRP A 16 10.88 -3.77 11.77
C TRP A 16 9.42 -4.10 11.44
N TYR A 17 8.77 -3.34 10.55
CA TYR A 17 7.41 -3.64 10.11
C TYR A 17 7.34 -4.90 9.27
N TRP A 18 8.30 -5.10 8.36
CA TRP A 18 8.35 -6.30 7.51
C TRP A 18 8.40 -7.60 8.33
N GLY A 19 9.29 -7.68 9.31
CA GLY A 19 9.39 -8.84 10.21
C GLY A 19 8.25 -8.90 11.23
N GLY A 20 7.80 -7.74 11.72
CA GLY A 20 6.76 -7.62 12.74
C GLY A 20 5.41 -8.14 12.26
N GLU A 21 4.93 -7.71 11.09
CA GLU A 21 3.64 -8.13 10.53
C GLU A 21 3.56 -9.65 10.37
N ALA A 22 4.58 -10.27 9.78
CA ALA A 22 4.61 -11.72 9.59
C ALA A 22 4.67 -12.49 10.92
N SER A 23 5.52 -12.05 11.85
CA SER A 23 5.68 -12.71 13.15
C SER A 23 4.40 -12.64 13.98
N LEU A 24 3.78 -11.46 14.07
CA LEU A 24 2.59 -11.23 14.90
C LEU A 24 1.35 -11.93 14.34
N ARG A 25 1.14 -11.94 13.02
CA ARG A 25 -0.01 -12.65 12.42
C ARG A 25 0.08 -14.17 12.57
N VAL A 26 1.28 -14.74 12.61
CA VAL A 26 1.49 -16.20 12.71
C VAL A 26 1.57 -16.66 14.16
N LYS A 27 2.25 -15.90 15.03
CA LYS A 27 2.59 -16.32 16.41
C LYS A 27 1.86 -15.54 17.50
N GLY A 28 1.23 -14.41 17.17
CA GLY A 28 0.52 -13.58 18.14
C GLY A 28 -0.73 -14.30 18.66
N THR A 29 -0.94 -14.21 19.97
CA THR A 29 -2.05 -14.89 20.66
C THR A 29 -3.19 -13.95 21.04
N ASP A 30 -2.96 -12.64 20.96
CA ASP A 30 -3.87 -11.63 21.52
C ASP A 30 -5.05 -11.31 20.59
N LEU A 31 -4.94 -11.63 19.30
CA LEU A 31 -5.93 -11.30 18.27
C LEU A 31 -6.32 -12.52 17.44
N LYS A 32 -7.58 -12.57 17.01
CA LYS A 32 -8.10 -13.57 16.06
C LYS A 32 -8.21 -12.95 14.67
N LEU A 33 -7.51 -13.53 13.70
CA LEU A 33 -7.56 -13.09 12.31
C LEU A 33 -8.88 -13.47 11.64
N THR A 34 -9.37 -12.59 10.77
CA THR A 34 -10.57 -12.78 9.94
C THR A 34 -10.28 -12.28 8.53
N THR A 35 -11.06 -12.76 7.56
CA THR A 35 -10.86 -12.46 6.14
C THR A 35 -12.21 -12.35 5.46
N ILE A 36 -12.33 -11.34 4.59
CA ILE A 36 -13.46 -11.16 3.67
C ILE A 36 -13.05 -11.81 2.33
N ASP A 37 -14.03 -12.28 1.56
CA ASP A 37 -13.76 -12.85 0.24
C ASP A 37 -13.10 -11.83 -0.71
N ASP A 38 -12.12 -12.29 -1.47
CA ASP A 38 -11.32 -11.43 -2.35
C ASP A 38 -12.18 -10.72 -3.40
N LYS A 39 -13.22 -11.38 -3.92
CA LYS A 39 -14.12 -10.78 -4.91
C LYS A 39 -14.98 -9.69 -4.29
N GLU A 40 -15.52 -9.94 -3.10
CA GLU A 40 -16.29 -8.92 -2.37
C GLU A 40 -15.42 -7.69 -2.08
N TRP A 41 -14.20 -7.91 -1.62
CA TRP A 41 -13.26 -6.83 -1.32
C TRP A 41 -12.87 -6.02 -2.56
N ALA A 42 -12.53 -6.70 -3.66
CA ALA A 42 -12.15 -6.05 -4.92
C ALA A 42 -13.32 -5.24 -5.53
N ASP A 43 -14.50 -5.84 -5.62
CA ASP A 43 -15.68 -5.23 -6.27
C ASP A 43 -16.23 -4.04 -5.46
N LYS A 44 -16.13 -4.09 -4.13
CA LYS A 44 -16.72 -3.06 -3.27
C LYS A 44 -15.72 -2.02 -2.79
N VAL A 45 -14.56 -2.44 -2.31
CA VAL A 45 -13.62 -1.55 -1.61
C VAL A 45 -12.57 -1.02 -2.56
N GLU A 46 -11.88 -1.89 -3.29
CA GLU A 46 -10.82 -1.47 -4.21
C GLU A 46 -11.38 -0.63 -5.36
N SER A 47 -12.52 -1.05 -5.93
CA SER A 47 -13.24 -0.29 -6.96
C SER A 47 -13.68 1.10 -6.45
N ALA A 48 -14.17 1.20 -5.22
CA ALA A 48 -14.56 2.49 -4.62
C ALA A 48 -13.35 3.40 -4.35
N ALA A 49 -12.18 2.82 -4.04
CA ALA A 49 -10.96 3.59 -3.85
C ALA A 49 -10.55 4.34 -5.15
N HIS A 50 -10.77 3.74 -6.32
CA HIS A 50 -10.51 4.41 -7.59
C HIS A 50 -11.42 5.61 -7.83
N VAL A 51 -12.71 5.52 -7.47
CA VAL A 51 -13.64 6.66 -7.52
C VAL A 51 -13.20 7.76 -6.57
N PHE A 52 -12.79 7.39 -5.35
CA PHE A 52 -12.27 8.36 -4.38
C PHE A 52 -11.01 9.07 -4.88
N TRP A 53 -10.12 8.37 -5.60
CA TRP A 53 -8.95 9.00 -6.21
C TRP A 53 -9.33 10.03 -7.27
N ASP A 54 -10.38 9.79 -8.04
CA ASP A 54 -10.89 10.74 -9.04
C ASP A 54 -11.50 11.98 -8.37
N GLU A 55 -12.21 11.80 -7.26
CA GLU A 55 -12.71 12.91 -6.44
C GLU A 55 -11.57 13.77 -5.89
N ILE A 56 -10.48 13.15 -5.41
CA ILE A 56 -9.28 13.87 -4.94
C ILE A 56 -8.58 14.59 -6.09
N ALA A 57 -8.46 13.94 -7.25
CA ALA A 57 -7.84 14.53 -8.43
C ALA A 57 -8.60 15.78 -8.92
N ALA A 58 -9.94 15.76 -8.85
CA ALA A 58 -10.78 16.89 -9.28
C ALA A 58 -10.62 18.15 -8.41
N GLN A 59 -10.03 18.05 -7.20
CA GLN A 59 -9.94 19.18 -6.27
C GLN A 59 -8.83 20.19 -6.61
N SER A 60 -7.75 19.79 -7.29
CA SER A 60 -6.71 20.70 -7.77
C SER A 60 -5.76 20.04 -8.77
N GLU A 61 -5.12 20.84 -9.62
CA GLU A 61 -4.11 20.35 -10.58
C GLU A 61 -2.96 19.58 -9.90
N LEU A 62 -2.52 20.04 -8.72
CA LEU A 62 -1.47 19.36 -7.96
C LEU A 62 -1.93 17.98 -7.50
N LYS A 63 -3.17 17.85 -7.00
CA LYS A 63 -3.72 16.57 -6.56
C LYS A 63 -3.90 15.62 -7.75
N ALA A 64 -4.41 16.12 -8.87
CA ALA A 64 -4.51 15.36 -10.11
C ALA A 64 -3.15 14.79 -10.54
N LYS A 65 -2.09 15.62 -10.49
CA LYS A 65 -0.73 15.18 -10.82
C LYS A 65 -0.23 14.07 -9.90
N VAL A 66 -0.44 14.19 -8.58
CA VAL A 66 0.01 13.18 -7.61
C VAL A 66 -0.78 11.87 -7.77
N VAL A 67 -2.09 11.94 -7.96
CA VAL A 67 -2.93 10.76 -8.23
C VAL A 67 -2.49 10.06 -9.51
N GLY A 68 -2.18 10.82 -10.57
CA GLY A 68 -1.63 10.28 -11.82
C GLY A 68 -0.35 9.47 -11.60
N ILE A 69 0.62 10.02 -10.85
CA ILE A 69 1.88 9.31 -10.54
C ILE A 69 1.62 7.99 -9.79
N ILE A 70 0.67 7.98 -8.85
CA ILE A 70 0.33 6.77 -8.09
C ILE A 70 -0.28 5.70 -9.01
N ARG A 71 -1.18 6.10 -9.93
CA ARG A 71 -1.76 5.19 -10.93
C ARG A 71 -0.68 4.61 -11.84
N ASP A 72 0.18 5.45 -12.42
CA ASP A 72 1.26 5.02 -13.30
C ASP A 72 2.24 4.06 -12.60
N TYR A 73 2.55 4.32 -11.33
CA TYR A 73 3.41 3.44 -10.54
C TYR A 73 2.76 2.07 -10.34
N ASN A 74 1.48 2.02 -9.98
CA ASN A 74 0.75 0.75 -9.80
C ASN A 74 0.68 -0.05 -11.12
N ASP A 75 0.36 0.60 -12.23
CA ASP A 75 0.34 -0.03 -13.56
C ASP A 75 1.71 -0.58 -13.95
N THR A 76 2.78 0.14 -13.59
CA THR A 76 4.16 -0.32 -13.80
C THR A 76 4.46 -1.57 -12.98
N MET A 77 3.97 -1.66 -11.74
CA MET A 77 4.16 -2.83 -10.88
C MET A 77 3.42 -4.07 -11.41
N GLU A 78 2.21 -3.91 -11.95
CA GLU A 78 1.49 -5.00 -12.63
C GLU A 78 2.27 -5.50 -13.85
N LYS A 79 2.74 -4.59 -14.70
CA LYS A 79 3.54 -4.93 -15.90
C LYS A 79 4.88 -5.58 -15.54
N ALA A 80 5.49 -5.19 -14.42
CA ALA A 80 6.75 -5.75 -13.96
C ALA A 80 6.62 -7.22 -13.52
N GLY A 81 5.45 -7.64 -13.04
CA GLY A 81 5.23 -9.00 -12.54
C GLY A 81 6.02 -9.30 -11.26
N ARG A 82 6.50 -10.54 -11.12
CA ARG A 82 7.13 -11.02 -9.88
C ARG A 82 8.50 -10.35 -9.62
N PRO A 83 8.84 -9.99 -8.37
CA PRO A 83 8.11 -10.26 -7.12
C PRO A 83 7.10 -9.17 -6.74
N TYR A 84 6.86 -8.17 -7.60
CA TYR A 84 6.02 -7.01 -7.30
C TYR A 84 4.53 -7.34 -7.36
N ARG A 85 4.13 -8.18 -8.31
CA ARG A 85 2.76 -8.68 -8.49
C ARG A 85 2.74 -10.16 -8.86
N TYR A 86 1.70 -10.83 -8.38
CA TYR A 86 1.43 -12.26 -8.58
C TYR A 86 0.06 -12.50 -9.24
N SER A 87 -0.51 -11.45 -9.83
CA SER A 87 -1.71 -11.47 -10.67
C SER A 87 -1.59 -12.43 -11.85
#